data_AF-A0A924GAF4-F1
#
_entry.id   AF-A0A924GAF4-F1
#
_cell.length_a   1.000
_cell.length_b   1.000
_cell.length_c   1.000
_cell.angle_alpha   90.00
_cell.angle_beta   90.00
_cell.angle_gamma   90.00
#
_symmetry.space_group_name_H-M   'P 1'
#
loop_
_entity.id
_entity.type
_entity.pdbx_description
1 polymer ?
#
loop_
_entity_poly.entity_id
_entity_poly.type
_entity_poly.pdbx_seq_one_letter_code
_entity_poly.pdbx_strand_id
1 'polypeptide(L)'
;VGLLWSIAGRLRWRWMARLILPVLIAYGVSTLFSVVLLPLVTGERVPPAAVSSSTWVVVLVAVVLVPLQATAEEVFFRGYLAQTIGGWLKHPLFAILLPVPLFTIGHQYDVWGLIDVSVFAVVAGWLAWRTGGLEASIVAHVVNNTVIFVIGAFGLVDVNSKTGSGLEVVISALTLALYAWLVLRAAKRFGLARVRAVTLPPPPDPATLVHSDGDPQGAVTPRG
;
A
#
# COMPACT_ATOMS: atom_id res chain seq x y z
N VAL A 1 -9.22 17.61 2.12
CA VAL A 1 -8.38 16.66 2.90
C VAL A 1 -8.63 15.26 2.35
N GLY A 2 -7.57 14.50 2.05
CA GLY A 2 -7.69 13.10 1.63
C GLY A 2 -8.22 12.23 2.76
N LEU A 3 -8.80 11.08 2.43
CA LEU A 3 -9.25 10.11 3.43
C LEU A 3 -8.16 9.05 3.60
N LEU A 4 -7.76 8.76 4.84
CA LEU A 4 -6.55 7.96 5.14
C LEU A 4 -6.55 6.58 4.46
N TRP A 5 -7.68 5.86 4.51
CA TRP A 5 -7.78 4.48 4.03
C TRP A 5 -8.07 4.37 2.52
N SER A 6 -9.07 5.12 2.06
CA SER A 6 -9.53 5.14 0.67
C SER A 6 -10.44 6.33 0.45
N ILE A 7 -10.80 6.62 -0.80
CA ILE A 7 -11.79 7.65 -1.15
C ILE A 7 -13.17 7.45 -0.47
N ALA A 8 -13.47 6.25 0.05
CA ALA A 8 -14.69 5.93 0.78
C ALA A 8 -14.58 6.15 2.31
N GLY A 9 -13.39 6.52 2.81
CA GLY A 9 -13.14 6.78 4.24
C GLY A 9 -12.89 5.52 5.06
N ARG A 10 -12.91 4.35 4.42
CA ARG A 10 -12.76 3.03 5.05
C ARG A 10 -12.07 2.06 4.09
N LEU A 11 -11.57 0.94 4.60
CA LEU A 11 -11.13 -0.16 3.75
C LEU A 11 -12.31 -0.75 2.98
N ARG A 12 -12.13 -0.89 1.66
CA ARG A 12 -13.11 -1.54 0.78
C ARG A 12 -12.91 -3.05 0.84
N TRP A 13 -13.42 -3.71 1.89
CA TRP A 13 -13.25 -5.16 2.10
C TRP A 13 -13.59 -6.03 0.89
N ARG A 14 -14.70 -5.71 0.18
CA ARG A 14 -15.09 -6.40 -1.06
C ARG A 14 -14.05 -6.25 -2.18
N TRP A 15 -13.35 -5.13 -2.21
CA TRP A 15 -12.25 -4.89 -3.15
C TRP A 15 -11.00 -5.66 -2.72
N MET A 16 -10.61 -5.63 -1.44
CA MET A 16 -9.50 -6.47 -0.93
C MET A 16 -9.70 -7.95 -1.25
N ALA A 17 -10.91 -8.49 -1.04
CA ALA A 17 -11.21 -9.89 -1.39
C ALA A 17 -11.00 -10.18 -2.89
N ARG A 18 -11.30 -9.21 -3.78
CA ARG A 18 -11.07 -9.34 -5.22
C ARG A 18 -9.60 -9.25 -5.62
N LEU A 19 -8.73 -8.75 -4.73
CA LEU A 19 -7.29 -8.67 -4.93
C LEU A 19 -6.57 -9.99 -4.57
N ILE A 20 -7.25 -10.92 -3.90
CA ILE A 20 -6.70 -12.25 -3.57
C ILE A 20 -6.23 -12.98 -4.83
N LEU A 21 -7.07 -13.06 -5.87
CA LEU A 21 -6.68 -13.76 -7.10
C LEU A 21 -5.50 -13.06 -7.83
N PRO A 22 -5.52 -11.73 -8.06
CA PRO A 22 -4.37 -11.00 -8.60
C PRO A 22 -3.06 -11.24 -7.85
N VAL A 23 -3.08 -11.16 -6.51
CA VAL A 23 -1.86 -11.29 -5.70
C VAL A 23 -1.35 -12.73 -5.71
N LEU A 24 -2.24 -13.73 -5.62
CA LEU A 24 -1.86 -15.14 -5.71
C LEU A 24 -1.25 -15.49 -7.06
N ILE A 25 -1.78 -14.95 -8.16
CA ILE A 25 -1.20 -15.18 -9.49
C ILE A 25 0.20 -14.55 -9.57
N ALA A 26 0.33 -13.26 -9.26
CA ALA A 26 1.59 -12.56 -9.45
C ALA A 26 2.69 -13.09 -8.52
N TYR A 27 2.43 -13.13 -7.21
CA TYR A 27 3.41 -13.58 -6.22
C TYR A 27 3.58 -15.10 -6.24
N GLY A 28 2.52 -15.88 -6.50
CA GLY A 28 2.64 -17.33 -6.61
C GLY A 28 3.50 -17.76 -7.80
N VAL A 29 3.36 -17.11 -8.96
CA VAL A 29 4.23 -17.36 -10.13
C VAL A 29 5.68 -16.95 -9.81
N SER A 30 5.87 -15.79 -9.17
CA SER A 30 7.19 -15.31 -8.76
C SER A 30 7.88 -16.28 -7.80
N THR A 31 7.19 -16.70 -6.74
CA THR A 31 7.70 -17.66 -5.76
C THR A 31 7.99 -19.01 -6.39
N LEU A 32 7.10 -19.53 -7.24
CA LEU A 32 7.34 -20.79 -7.95
C LEU A 32 8.58 -20.69 -8.85
N PHE A 33 8.72 -19.57 -9.56
CA PHE A 33 9.88 -19.33 -10.40
C PHE A 33 11.17 -19.28 -9.57
N SER A 34 11.23 -18.44 -8.53
CA SER A 34 12.45 -18.22 -7.75
C SER A 34 12.87 -19.42 -6.90
N VAL A 35 11.93 -20.16 -6.31
CA VAL A 35 12.23 -21.26 -5.37
C VAL A 35 12.33 -22.62 -6.08
N VAL A 36 11.65 -22.79 -7.22
CA VAL A 36 11.59 -24.09 -7.92
C VAL A 36 12.24 -24.00 -9.29
N LEU A 37 11.72 -23.17 -10.19
CA LEU A 37 12.13 -23.21 -11.60
C LEU A 37 13.56 -22.71 -11.82
N LEU A 38 13.95 -21.62 -11.15
CA LEU A 38 15.27 -21.03 -11.31
C LEU A 38 16.38 -21.99 -10.85
N PRO A 39 16.34 -22.57 -9.63
CA PRO A 39 17.31 -23.59 -9.21
C PRO A 39 17.36 -24.81 -10.14
N LEU A 40 16.21 -25.26 -10.66
CA LEU A 40 16.15 -26.37 -11.61
C LEU A 40 16.87 -26.06 -12.93
N VAL A 41 16.81 -24.82 -13.41
CA VAL A 41 17.45 -24.38 -14.66
C VAL A 41 18.94 -24.07 -14.44
N THR A 42 19.32 -23.49 -13.30
CA THR A 42 20.71 -23.13 -12.98
C THR A 42 21.52 -24.30 -12.42
N GLY A 43 20.86 -25.37 -11.99
CA GLY A 43 21.51 -26.50 -11.31
C GLY A 43 21.91 -26.20 -9.86
N GLU A 44 21.47 -25.07 -9.31
CA GLU A 44 21.69 -24.72 -7.91
C GLU A 44 20.93 -25.67 -6.98
N ARG A 45 21.55 -26.02 -5.86
CA ARG A 45 20.93 -26.89 -4.87
C ARG A 45 19.96 -26.09 -4.01
N VAL A 46 18.68 -26.44 -4.08
CA VAL A 46 17.68 -25.96 -3.13
C VAL A 46 17.94 -26.62 -1.76
N PRO A 47 18.07 -25.84 -0.67
CA PRO A 47 18.18 -26.41 0.67
C PRO A 47 16.97 -27.33 0.96
N PRO A 48 17.17 -28.48 1.62
CA PRO A 48 16.04 -29.27 2.08
C PRO A 48 15.22 -28.45 3.09
N ALA A 49 13.89 -28.53 2.99
CA ALA A 49 13.03 -27.89 3.96
C ALA A 49 13.35 -28.42 5.37
N ALA A 50 13.68 -27.53 6.29
CA ALA A 50 14.01 -27.84 7.67
C ALA A 50 12.85 -27.44 8.58
N VAL A 51 12.35 -28.39 9.36
CA VAL A 51 11.36 -28.13 10.41
C VAL A 51 12.05 -28.23 11.76
N SER A 52 12.06 -27.13 12.49
CA SER A 52 12.57 -27.08 13.86
C SER A 52 11.45 -26.75 14.85
N SER A 53 11.76 -26.75 16.15
CA SER A 53 10.81 -26.36 17.19
C SER A 53 10.31 -24.91 17.04
N SER A 54 11.08 -24.03 16.38
CA SER A 54 10.72 -22.63 16.17
C SER A 54 9.97 -22.37 14.88
N THR A 55 9.95 -23.30 13.91
CA THR A 55 9.33 -23.09 12.59
C THR A 55 7.88 -22.62 12.70
N TRP A 56 7.06 -23.30 13.51
CA TRP A 56 5.64 -22.94 13.67
C TRP A 56 5.43 -21.63 14.44
N VAL A 57 6.35 -21.29 15.36
CA VAL A 57 6.33 -19.99 16.05
C VAL A 57 6.62 -18.87 15.04
N VAL A 58 7.61 -19.03 14.18
CA VAL A 58 7.94 -18.06 13.13
C VAL A 58 6.80 -17.95 12.13
N VAL A 59 6.18 -19.06 11.72
CA VAL A 59 4.99 -19.03 10.83
C VAL A 59 3.82 -18.29 11.49
N LEU A 60 3.54 -18.55 12.77
CA LEU A 60 2.47 -17.84 13.49
C LEU A 60 2.77 -16.34 13.59
N VAL A 61 3.99 -15.97 13.94
CA VAL A 61 4.46 -14.58 13.99
C VAL A 61 4.33 -13.93 12.61
N ALA A 62 4.74 -14.62 11.54
CA ALA A 62 4.64 -14.14 10.17
C ALA A 62 3.18 -13.89 9.78
N VAL A 63 2.28 -14.84 10.04
CA VAL A 63 0.87 -14.72 9.63
C VAL A 63 0.09 -13.69 10.46
N VAL A 64 0.52 -13.37 11.68
CA VAL A 64 -0.19 -12.43 12.56
C VAL A 64 0.44 -11.04 12.55
N LEU A 65 1.76 -10.93 12.77
CA LEU A 65 2.43 -9.65 12.97
C LEU A 65 2.83 -8.97 11.66
N VAL A 66 3.21 -9.73 10.62
CA VAL A 66 3.62 -9.13 9.33
C VAL A 66 2.45 -8.38 8.67
N PRO A 67 1.19 -8.90 8.66
CA PRO A 67 0.08 -8.13 8.15
C PRO A 67 -0.12 -6.79 8.85
N LEU A 68 0.06 -6.76 10.19
CA LEU A 68 -0.05 -5.55 10.98
C LEU A 68 1.08 -4.57 10.68
N GLN A 69 2.32 -5.05 10.63
CA GLN A 69 3.51 -4.25 10.30
C GLN A 69 3.40 -3.65 8.90
N ALA A 70 3.14 -4.46 7.88
CA ALA A 70 3.00 -3.99 6.51
C ALA A 70 1.83 -2.99 6.36
N THR A 71 0.70 -3.23 7.02
CA THR A 71 -0.43 -2.28 7.02
C THR A 71 -0.06 -0.96 7.69
N ALA A 72 0.65 -0.99 8.83
CA ALA A 72 1.08 0.22 9.52
C ALA A 72 2.02 1.06 8.65
N GLU A 73 2.98 0.43 7.97
CA GLU A 73 3.87 1.12 7.03
C GLU A 73 3.10 1.72 5.86
N GLU A 74 2.17 1.00 5.25
CA GLU A 74 1.34 1.55 4.17
C GLU A 74 0.49 2.74 4.63
N VAL A 75 -0.11 2.65 5.81
CA VAL A 75 -0.89 3.75 6.39
C VAL A 75 -0.01 4.97 6.66
N PHE A 76 1.21 4.78 7.18
CA PHE A 76 2.13 5.88 7.45
C PHE A 76 2.65 6.52 6.14
N PHE A 77 3.26 5.73 5.26
CA PHE A 77 3.94 6.25 4.07
C PHE A 77 2.97 6.68 2.96
N ARG A 78 1.96 5.86 2.64
CA ARG A 78 1.06 6.08 1.49
C ARG A 78 -0.27 6.73 1.91
N GLY A 79 -0.63 6.62 3.19
CA GLY A 79 -1.74 7.34 3.79
C GLY A 79 -1.30 8.72 4.27
N TYR A 80 -0.72 8.78 5.46
CA TYR A 80 -0.44 10.02 6.18
C TYR A 80 0.59 10.93 5.46
N LEU A 81 1.77 10.39 5.19
CA LEU A 81 2.88 11.18 4.63
C LEU A 81 2.58 11.64 3.20
N ALA A 82 2.13 10.73 2.34
CA ALA A 82 1.73 11.06 0.96
C ALA A 82 0.62 12.12 0.91
N GLN A 83 -0.37 12.07 1.81
CA GLN A 83 -1.43 13.09 1.87
C GLN A 83 -0.92 14.43 2.38
N THR A 84 -0.03 14.43 3.36
CA THR A 84 0.59 15.65 3.89
C THR A 84 1.35 16.38 2.79
N ILE A 85 2.25 15.65 2.10
CA ILE A 85 3.05 16.18 0.99
C ILE A 85 2.17 16.60 -0.19
N GLY A 86 1.23 15.73 -0.59
CA GLY A 86 0.31 15.99 -1.71
C GLY A 86 -0.62 17.17 -1.45
N GLY A 87 -1.01 17.41 -0.21
CA GLY A 87 -1.80 18.57 0.20
C GLY A 87 -1.03 19.88 0.08
N TRP A 88 0.27 19.88 0.40
CA TRP A 88 1.12 21.06 0.33
C TRP A 88 1.55 21.37 -1.11
N LEU A 89 2.06 20.38 -1.84
CA LEU A 89 2.64 20.56 -3.17
C LEU A 89 1.63 20.41 -4.32
N LYS A 90 0.39 19.99 -4.01
CA LYS A 90 -0.75 19.91 -4.94
C LYS A 90 -0.50 19.10 -6.22
N HIS A 91 0.45 18.16 -6.21
CA HIS A 91 0.75 17.31 -7.37
C HIS A 91 0.96 15.84 -6.96
N PRO A 92 0.32 14.87 -7.65
CA PRO A 92 0.34 13.47 -7.24
C PRO A 92 1.73 12.84 -7.31
N LEU A 93 2.59 13.30 -8.23
CA LEU A 93 3.95 12.77 -8.35
C LEU A 93 4.76 13.00 -7.06
N PHE A 94 4.59 14.15 -6.40
CA PHE A 94 5.29 14.42 -5.14
C PHE A 94 4.78 13.55 -4.00
N ALA A 95 3.45 13.33 -3.94
CA ALA A 95 2.84 12.43 -2.97
C ALA A 95 3.34 10.97 -3.12
N ILE A 96 3.71 10.55 -4.34
CA ILE A 96 4.22 9.21 -4.62
C ILE A 96 5.73 9.12 -4.39
N LEU A 97 6.52 10.07 -4.92
CA LEU A 97 7.97 9.94 -4.98
C LEU A 97 8.70 10.43 -3.72
N LEU A 98 8.21 11.48 -3.05
CA LEU A 98 8.93 12.04 -1.90
C LEU A 98 8.92 11.15 -0.64
N PRO A 99 7.91 10.29 -0.39
CA PRO A 99 8.00 9.28 0.66
C PRO A 99 9.04 8.18 0.40
N VAL A 100 9.44 7.93 -0.86
CA VAL A 100 10.28 6.79 -1.24
C VAL A 100 11.66 6.85 -0.56
N PRO A 101 12.43 7.95 -0.61
CA PRO A 101 13.73 8.00 0.07
C PRO A 101 13.64 7.72 1.57
N LEU A 102 12.59 8.20 2.24
CA LEU A 102 12.39 7.97 3.68
C LEU A 102 12.08 6.50 3.98
N PHE A 103 11.30 5.85 3.13
CA PHE A 103 11.03 4.41 3.21
C PHE A 103 12.31 3.61 2.96
N THR A 104 13.06 3.94 1.89
CA THR A 104 14.26 3.22 1.46
C THR A 104 15.39 3.31 2.49
N ILE A 105 15.66 4.48 3.10
CA ILE A 105 16.73 4.65 4.09
C ILE A 105 16.47 3.82 5.37
N GLY A 106 15.20 3.54 5.68
CA GLY A 106 14.83 2.65 6.78
C GLY A 106 15.27 1.19 6.57
N HIS A 107 15.55 0.80 5.32
CA HIS A 107 15.98 -0.55 4.97
C HIS A 107 17.51 -0.63 4.96
N GLN A 108 18.08 -1.51 5.77
CA GLN A 108 19.54 -1.67 5.93
C GLN A 108 20.09 -2.71 4.93
N TYR A 109 19.84 -2.51 3.64
CA TYR A 109 20.25 -3.40 2.54
C TYR A 109 21.43 -2.85 1.74
N ASP A 110 22.01 -3.70 0.90
CA ASP A 110 22.94 -3.30 -0.16
C ASP A 110 22.24 -2.50 -1.28
N VAL A 111 23.01 -2.05 -2.27
CA VAL A 111 22.47 -1.24 -3.38
C VAL A 111 21.32 -1.93 -4.12
N TRP A 112 21.38 -3.26 -4.30
CA TRP A 112 20.34 -4.00 -5.01
C TRP A 112 19.06 -4.11 -4.18
N GLY A 113 19.17 -4.44 -2.89
CA GLY A 113 18.03 -4.45 -1.99
C GLY A 113 17.40 -3.06 -1.82
N LEU A 114 18.21 -1.99 -1.78
CA LEU A 114 17.71 -0.60 -1.76
C LEU A 114 16.99 -0.23 -3.05
N ILE A 115 17.45 -0.68 -4.21
CA ILE A 115 16.75 -0.50 -5.48
C ILE A 115 15.42 -1.26 -5.46
N ASP A 116 15.43 -2.53 -5.04
CA ASP A 116 14.23 -3.38 -5.00
C ASP A 116 13.12 -2.76 -4.13
N VAL A 117 13.46 -2.38 -2.90
CA VAL A 117 12.51 -1.77 -1.98
C VAL A 117 12.01 -0.40 -2.45
N SER A 118 12.85 0.35 -3.19
CA SER A 118 12.46 1.61 -3.82
C SER A 118 11.47 1.39 -4.97
N VAL A 119 11.70 0.38 -5.81
CA VAL A 119 10.77 -0.02 -6.89
C VAL A 119 9.43 -0.43 -6.30
N PHE A 120 9.44 -1.28 -5.27
CA PHE A 120 8.24 -1.62 -4.51
C PHE A 120 7.53 -0.36 -4.01
N ALA A 121 8.26 0.57 -3.38
CA ALA A 121 7.68 1.75 -2.79
C ALA A 121 6.99 2.67 -3.80
N VAL A 122 7.59 2.85 -4.97
CA VAL A 122 7.02 3.62 -6.08
C VAL A 122 5.75 2.96 -6.60
N VAL A 123 5.77 1.64 -6.86
CA VAL A 123 4.61 0.92 -7.38
C VAL A 123 3.47 0.89 -6.36
N ALA A 124 3.77 0.67 -5.09
CA ALA A 124 2.81 0.73 -3.98
C ALA A 124 2.15 2.10 -3.88
N GLY A 125 2.94 3.18 -3.89
CA GLY A 125 2.43 4.56 -3.86
C GLY A 125 1.57 4.88 -5.09
N TRP A 126 2.01 4.46 -6.28
CA TRP A 126 1.24 4.62 -7.51
C TRP A 126 -0.07 3.84 -7.48
N LEU A 127 -0.08 2.58 -7.01
CA LEU A 127 -1.31 1.78 -6.87
C LEU A 127 -2.29 2.41 -5.88
N ALA A 128 -1.78 2.93 -4.75
CA ALA A 128 -2.60 3.62 -3.76
C ALA A 128 -3.30 4.85 -4.37
N TRP A 129 -2.54 5.69 -5.07
CA TRP A 129 -3.08 6.84 -5.80
C TRP A 129 -4.06 6.41 -6.91
N ARG A 130 -3.66 5.44 -7.74
CA ARG A 130 -4.37 5.03 -8.96
C ARG A 130 -5.69 4.32 -8.68
N THR A 131 -5.79 3.61 -7.55
CA THR A 131 -7.00 2.90 -7.10
C THR A 131 -7.83 3.69 -6.08
N GLY A 132 -7.34 4.85 -5.65
CA GLY A 132 -8.00 5.71 -4.66
C GLY A 132 -8.08 5.07 -3.27
N GLY A 133 -7.08 4.30 -2.87
CA GLY A 133 -7.01 3.69 -1.53
C GLY A 133 -5.86 2.72 -1.35
N LEU A 134 -5.53 2.42 -0.10
CA LEU A 134 -4.36 1.64 0.29
C LEU A 134 -4.53 0.13 0.06
N GLU A 135 -5.71 -0.35 -0.33
CA GLU A 135 -6.02 -1.78 -0.37
C GLU A 135 -5.07 -2.58 -1.28
N ALA A 136 -4.74 -2.04 -2.45
CA ALA A 136 -3.86 -2.73 -3.40
C ALA A 136 -2.41 -2.80 -2.93
N SER A 137 -1.91 -1.76 -2.27
CA SER A 137 -0.54 -1.72 -1.75
C SER A 137 -0.39 -2.55 -0.48
N ILE A 138 -1.38 -2.49 0.44
CA ILE A 138 -1.45 -3.36 1.63
C ILE A 138 -1.42 -4.83 1.20
N VAL A 139 -2.27 -5.25 0.27
CA VAL A 139 -2.31 -6.66 -0.16
C VAL A 139 -0.96 -7.12 -0.73
N ALA A 140 -0.31 -6.30 -1.57
CA ALA A 140 1.02 -6.62 -2.10
C ALA A 140 2.07 -6.75 -0.99
N HIS A 141 2.13 -5.77 -0.09
CA HIS A 141 3.11 -5.72 1.00
C HIS A 141 2.95 -6.90 1.95
N VAL A 142 1.72 -7.13 2.42
CA VAL A 142 1.39 -8.21 3.35
C VAL A 142 1.76 -9.56 2.74
N VAL A 143 1.35 -9.84 1.50
CA VAL A 143 1.62 -11.14 0.86
C VAL A 143 3.11 -11.31 0.61
N ASN A 144 3.80 -10.30 0.08
CA ASN A 144 5.24 -10.36 -0.18
C ASN A 144 6.01 -10.77 1.08
N ASN A 145 5.85 -10.01 2.17
CA ASN A 145 6.62 -10.23 3.38
C ASN A 145 6.20 -11.53 4.08
N THR A 146 4.89 -11.82 4.13
CA THR A 146 4.40 -13.05 4.78
C THR A 146 4.94 -14.29 4.07
N VAL A 147 4.94 -14.32 2.73
CA VAL A 147 5.47 -15.44 1.94
C VAL A 147 6.97 -15.60 2.19
N ILE A 148 7.75 -14.52 2.16
CA ILE A 148 9.19 -14.55 2.44
C ILE A 148 9.47 -15.13 3.84
N PHE A 149 8.77 -14.64 4.88
CA PHE A 149 8.96 -15.11 6.24
C PHE A 149 8.53 -16.57 6.43
N VAL A 150 7.41 -16.99 5.82
CA VAL A 150 6.95 -18.39 5.92
C VAL A 150 7.93 -19.33 5.22
N ILE A 151 8.37 -19.02 4.01
CA ILE A 151 9.35 -19.84 3.28
C ILE A 151 10.69 -19.87 4.03
N GLY A 152 11.09 -18.74 4.61
CA GLY A 152 12.27 -18.64 5.46
C GLY A 152 12.18 -19.48 6.74
N ALA A 153 10.99 -19.62 7.33
CA ALA A 153 10.77 -20.48 8.49
C ALA A 153 11.06 -21.97 8.21
N PHE A 154 10.99 -22.38 6.95
CA PHE A 154 11.37 -23.72 6.47
C PHE A 154 12.82 -23.79 5.96
N GLY A 155 13.61 -22.72 6.09
CA GLY A 155 15.02 -22.69 5.69
C GLY A 155 15.25 -22.62 4.17
N LEU A 156 14.23 -22.31 3.39
CA LEU A 156 14.32 -22.23 1.93
C LEU A 156 14.88 -20.89 1.43
N VAL A 157 14.80 -19.84 2.25
CA VAL A 157 15.38 -18.51 1.99
C VAL A 157 15.97 -17.94 3.27
N ASP A 158 17.02 -17.14 3.17
CA ASP A 158 17.56 -16.38 4.30
C ASP A 158 16.84 -15.03 4.44
N VAL A 159 15.95 -14.93 5.41
CA VAL A 159 15.17 -13.72 5.71
C VAL A 159 16.03 -12.58 6.30
N ASN A 160 17.24 -12.89 6.76
CA ASN A 160 18.18 -11.90 7.29
C ASN A 160 19.21 -11.45 6.24
N SER A 161 19.14 -11.99 5.02
CA SER A 161 20.00 -11.56 3.93
C SER A 161 19.82 -10.07 3.69
N LYS A 162 20.94 -9.36 3.64
CA LYS A 162 20.99 -7.93 3.29
C LYS A 162 21.54 -7.70 1.88
N THR A 163 21.88 -8.79 1.21
CA THR A 163 22.47 -8.79 -0.13
C THR A 163 21.43 -9.23 -1.13
N GLY A 164 21.28 -8.46 -2.20
CA GLY A 164 20.43 -8.82 -3.33
C GLY A 164 21.22 -8.94 -4.63
N SER A 165 20.52 -9.25 -5.71
CA SER A 165 21.09 -9.26 -7.06
C SER A 165 20.25 -8.48 -8.06
N GLY A 166 20.86 -8.04 -9.16
CA GLY A 166 20.14 -7.39 -10.25
C GLY A 166 19.06 -8.29 -10.88
N LEU A 167 19.26 -9.61 -10.87
CA LEU A 167 18.26 -10.56 -11.35
C LEU A 167 17.03 -10.59 -10.42
N GLU A 168 17.22 -10.60 -9.11
CA GLU A 168 16.12 -10.53 -8.14
C GLU A 168 15.31 -9.24 -8.27
N VAL A 169 15.99 -8.11 -8.46
CA VAL A 169 15.33 -6.81 -8.75
C VAL A 169 14.45 -6.91 -10.00
N VAL A 170 14.94 -7.53 -11.07
CA VAL A 170 14.17 -7.70 -12.31
C VAL A 170 12.96 -8.60 -12.07
N ILE A 171 13.12 -9.73 -11.38
CA ILE A 171 12.02 -10.66 -11.06
C ILE A 171 10.96 -9.94 -10.21
N SER A 172 11.37 -9.21 -9.18
CA SER A 172 10.51 -8.41 -8.32
C SER A 172 9.76 -7.33 -9.12
N ALA A 173 10.45 -6.57 -9.96
CA ALA A 173 9.85 -5.55 -10.81
C ALA A 173 8.81 -6.13 -11.79
N LEU A 174 9.08 -7.30 -12.39
CA LEU A 174 8.13 -8.01 -13.25
C LEU A 174 6.92 -8.53 -12.45
N THR A 175 7.14 -9.02 -11.24
CA THR A 175 6.08 -9.44 -10.31
C THR A 175 5.15 -8.28 -9.98
N LEU A 176 5.72 -7.12 -9.64
CA LEU A 176 4.99 -5.89 -9.35
C LEU A 176 4.24 -5.37 -10.57
N ALA A 177 4.85 -5.41 -11.76
CA ALA A 177 4.21 -5.02 -13.00
C ALA A 177 3.02 -5.91 -13.35
N LEU A 178 3.16 -7.23 -13.22
CA LEU A 178 2.09 -8.21 -13.41
C LEU A 178 0.95 -7.97 -12.40
N TYR A 179 1.29 -7.82 -11.12
CA TYR A 179 0.30 -7.53 -10.08
C TYR A 179 -0.44 -6.23 -10.39
N ALA A 180 0.27 -5.14 -10.65
CA ALA A 180 -0.30 -3.84 -11.01
C ALA A 180 -1.27 -3.95 -12.20
N TRP A 181 -0.87 -4.65 -13.25
CA TRP A 181 -1.71 -4.88 -14.42
C TRP A 181 -2.99 -5.67 -14.10
N LEU A 182 -2.88 -6.75 -13.30
CA LEU A 182 -4.03 -7.54 -12.83
C LEU A 182 -4.98 -6.69 -11.97
N VAL A 183 -4.43 -5.87 -11.07
CA VAL A 183 -5.19 -4.93 -10.24
C VAL A 183 -5.97 -3.94 -11.11
N LEU A 184 -5.32 -3.34 -12.12
CA LEU A 184 -6.01 -2.40 -13.02
C LEU A 184 -7.11 -3.07 -13.84
N ARG A 185 -6.89 -4.31 -14.31
CA ARG A 185 -7.92 -5.09 -14.99
C ARG A 185 -9.10 -5.40 -14.07
N ALA A 186 -8.85 -5.84 -12.85
CA ALA A 186 -9.89 -6.10 -11.86
C ALA A 186 -10.66 -4.82 -11.51
N ALA A 187 -9.96 -3.69 -11.30
CA ALA A 187 -10.57 -2.40 -11.01
C ALA A 187 -11.46 -1.91 -12.15
N LYS A 188 -11.07 -2.13 -13.42
CA LYS A 188 -11.91 -1.84 -14.60
C LYS A 188 -13.12 -2.76 -14.66
N ARG A 189 -12.91 -4.08 -14.50
CA ARG A 189 -13.96 -5.10 -14.56
C ARG A 189 -15.06 -4.90 -13.52
N PHE A 190 -14.69 -4.48 -12.30
CA PHE A 190 -15.62 -4.32 -11.19
C PHE A 190 -16.05 -2.86 -10.94
N GLY A 191 -15.73 -1.94 -11.87
CA GLY A 191 -16.17 -0.54 -11.78
C GLY A 191 -15.70 0.17 -10.51
N LEU A 192 -14.44 -0.02 -10.10
CA LEU A 192 -13.92 0.54 -8.86
C LEU A 192 -13.97 2.08 -8.91
N ALA A 193 -14.68 2.69 -7.95
CA ALA A 193 -14.67 4.14 -7.78
C ALA A 193 -13.28 4.64 -7.38
N ARG A 194 -12.81 5.71 -8.04
CA ARG A 194 -11.45 6.28 -7.88
C ARG A 194 -11.45 7.78 -7.57
N VAL A 195 -12.57 8.46 -7.82
CA VAL A 195 -12.75 9.87 -7.54
C VAL A 195 -13.98 10.02 -6.67
N ARG A 196 -13.90 10.88 -5.65
CA ARG A 196 -15.04 11.26 -4.83
C ARG A 196 -15.59 12.59 -5.37
N ALA A 197 -16.83 12.59 -5.81
CA ALA A 197 -17.56 13.83 -6.05
C ALA A 197 -17.90 14.45 -4.68
N VAL A 198 -17.56 15.71 -4.48
CA VAL A 198 -18.01 16.50 -3.34
C VAL A 198 -19.09 17.44 -3.86
N THR A 199 -20.35 17.16 -3.53
CA THR A 199 -21.45 18.09 -3.74
C THR A 199 -21.36 19.16 -2.66
N LEU A 200 -21.09 20.40 -3.07
CA LEU A 200 -21.21 21.56 -2.18
C LEU A 200 -22.70 21.87 -1.98
N PRO A 201 -23.11 22.35 -0.79
CA PRO A 201 -24.45 22.89 -0.63
C PRO A 201 -24.68 24.03 -1.63
N PRO A 202 -25.92 24.22 -2.11
CA PRO A 202 -26.23 25.36 -2.94
C PRO A 202 -25.85 26.65 -2.20
N PRO A 203 -25.42 27.71 -2.92
CA PRO A 203 -25.17 29.01 -2.30
C PRO A 203 -26.40 29.43 -1.47
N PRO A 204 -26.21 30.08 -0.31
CA PRO A 204 -27.32 30.70 0.40
C PRO A 204 -28.11 31.59 -0.55
N ASP A 205 -29.44 31.57 -0.44
CA ASP A 205 -30.29 32.48 -1.20
C ASP A 205 -29.87 33.92 -0.89
N PRO A 206 -29.54 34.77 -1.89
CA PRO A 206 -29.26 36.18 -1.68
C PRO A 206 -30.32 36.88 -0.81
N ALA A 207 -31.58 36.46 -0.86
CA ALA A 207 -32.65 37.01 -0.04
C ALA A 207 -32.49 36.74 1.47
N THR A 208 -31.80 35.66 1.85
CA THR A 208 -31.50 35.33 3.26
C THR A 208 -30.30 36.08 3.81
N LEU A 209 -29.46 36.67 2.94
CA LEU A 209 -28.28 37.45 3.34
C LEU A 209 -28.62 38.91 3.67
N VAL A 210 -29.80 39.41 3.27
CA VAL A 210 -30.21 40.82 3.44
C VAL A 210 -30.79 41.10 4.83
N HIS A 211 -31.12 40.09 5.63
CA HIS A 211 -31.82 40.28 6.92
C HIS A 211 -30.92 40.33 8.16
N SER A 212 -29.58 40.23 8.04
CA SER A 212 -28.69 40.30 9.22
C SER A 212 -28.08 41.68 9.50
N ASP A 213 -28.23 42.65 8.59
CA ASP A 213 -27.65 43.98 8.75
C ASP A 213 -28.75 45.01 9.05
N GLY A 214 -29.16 45.09 10.32
CA GLY A 214 -29.87 46.26 10.83
C GLY A 214 -31.08 45.96 11.72
N ASP A 215 -30.83 45.60 12.97
CA ASP A 215 -31.75 45.94 14.05
C ASP A 215 -31.03 46.81 15.10
N PRO A 216 -31.21 48.14 15.09
CA PRO A 216 -30.70 49.01 16.14
C PRO A 216 -31.67 49.14 17.35
N GLN A 217 -32.69 48.29 17.51
CA GLN A 217 -33.65 48.43 18.62
C GLN A 217 -33.25 47.63 19.89
N GLY A 218 -32.09 47.99 20.45
CA GLY A 218 -31.71 47.66 21.82
C GLY A 218 -32.11 48.75 22.81
N ALA A 219 -33.37 49.21 22.83
CA ALA A 219 -33.86 50.16 23.82
C ALA A 219 -34.55 49.41 24.98
N VAL A 220 -33.76 48.97 25.95
CA VAL A 220 -34.28 48.49 27.24
C VAL A 220 -34.64 49.72 28.08
N THR A 221 -35.93 49.90 28.33
CA THR A 221 -36.48 50.91 29.23
C THR A 221 -36.24 50.53 30.70
N PRO A 222 -35.94 51.48 31.61
CA PRO A 222 -35.87 51.18 33.03
C PRO A 222 -37.29 51.18 33.62
N ARG A 223 -37.64 50.14 34.37
CA ARG A 223 -38.82 50.16 35.25
C ARG A 223 -38.41 49.78 36.68
N GLY A 224 -38.66 50.74 37.57
CA GLY A 224 -39.31 50.58 38.88
C GLY A 224 -38.62 49.72 39.92
#